data_AF-A0A965EN04-F1
#
_entry.id   AF-A0A965EN04-F1
#
_cell.length_a   1.000
_cell.length_b   1.000
_cell.length_c   1.000
_cell.angle_alpha   90.00
_cell.angle_beta   90.00
_cell.angle_gamma   90.00
#
_symmetry.space_group_name_H-M   'P 1'
#
loop_
_entity.id
_entity.type
_entity.pdbx_description
1 polymer ?
#
loop_
_entity_poly.entity_id
_entity_poly.type
_entity_poly.pdbx_seq_one_letter_code
_entity_poly.pdbx_strand_id
1 'polypeptide(L)'
;MRSAVDSPVAPHLSDGAAVTERIPETKAVRERLRALAADLVASWSGQGPPAQIKSATGLRRQAEEIVRRGQADQAVVGWTMVAILSEFWRQKIASAAAGRRLLLLPDCPHASAKPDAATTPQVCGPGCGIGTIWSAAHDSGWVVESTTQAVAAIGGLLTGQYQGILGVARLHDLEKAFAMLPAFSLPVAAVPYRELAASSHADSCAATLAGAGIDVEWVLGLLGVAGGSSGPVGDYLPLLREASELFQAEAIAALGQQHGLGAGFGKSFRDAGRNGRPDPLQVTAGLAGEFLGRGGKFLRPFVTLAAFDAVRTDVAENQPGDQLHEPVSRDDARAAAVAIEVFHKASLVHDDIEDDDQVRYGLPTVHVEQGVPAAVNIGDYLLGAGYRLIAGLGGGQGLHRDLLAILSDAHLRLAQGQGAELWWRDAADKRLTPEESLAIYGLKTSPAFEAAVAMGIRLAGVEPQEAVDVGRYALHVGTGFQVLNDLKDWQGDLENDRQAAGDLLGGRPTVMWAIAREHLASEDRQLLEQIGREATAAGATASGHSEAIQVARRLYEKAGLFARAADIVAQQREAATAAINRCRYPRLREVLEFLLDLAVPEQAVDDLRENGQKSTS
;
A
#
# COMPACT_ATOMS: atom_id res chain seq x y z
N MET A 1 -45.31 -14.17 -21.90
CA MET A 1 -45.58 -12.85 -21.30
C MET A 1 -44.62 -12.67 -20.13
N ARG A 2 -43.46 -12.04 -20.38
CA ARG A 2 -42.49 -11.66 -19.35
C ARG A 2 -42.69 -10.16 -19.11
N SER A 3 -42.95 -9.74 -17.87
CA SER A 3 -43.12 -8.33 -17.53
C SER A 3 -41.76 -7.65 -17.41
N ALA A 4 -41.66 -6.49 -18.04
CA ALA A 4 -40.54 -5.57 -17.94
C ALA A 4 -40.52 -4.90 -16.55
N VAL A 5 -39.33 -4.75 -15.99
CA VAL A 5 -39.06 -3.85 -14.87
C VAL A 5 -38.18 -2.75 -15.44
N ASP A 6 -38.74 -1.55 -15.58
CA ASP A 6 -38.04 -0.34 -15.99
C ASP A 6 -37.03 0.08 -14.92
N SER A 7 -35.78 0.34 -15.34
CA SER A 7 -34.76 1.04 -14.54
C SER A 7 -34.80 2.54 -14.82
N PRO A 8 -34.57 3.41 -13.83
CA PRO A 8 -34.69 4.86 -14.01
C PRO A 8 -33.47 5.41 -14.78
N VAL A 9 -33.78 6.11 -15.87
CA VAL A 9 -32.86 6.88 -16.71
C VAL A 9 -32.37 8.12 -15.95
N ALA A 10 -31.05 8.32 -15.88
CA ALA A 10 -30.42 9.52 -15.31
C ALA A 10 -30.66 10.77 -16.20
N PRO A 11 -30.72 11.99 -15.62
CA PRO A 11 -31.15 13.18 -16.36
C PRO A 11 -30.09 13.67 -17.36
N HIS A 12 -30.56 14.00 -18.58
CA HIS A 12 -29.79 14.64 -19.63
C HIS A 12 -29.31 16.04 -19.20
N LEU A 13 -28.00 16.26 -19.24
CA LEU A 13 -27.39 17.60 -19.18
C LEU A 13 -27.53 18.28 -20.56
N SER A 14 -28.01 19.53 -20.55
CA SER A 14 -28.39 20.35 -21.70
C SER A 14 -27.22 20.74 -22.61
N ASP A 15 -27.52 20.73 -23.93
CA ASP A 15 -26.67 21.08 -25.07
C ASP A 15 -26.03 22.49 -25.02
N GLY A 16 -24.70 22.51 -25.10
CA GLY A 16 -23.91 23.57 -25.72
C GLY A 16 -23.20 22.99 -26.93
N ALA A 17 -23.29 23.66 -28.09
CA ALA A 17 -22.83 23.18 -29.41
C ALA A 17 -21.56 22.30 -29.35
N ALA A 18 -21.73 20.99 -29.56
CA ALA A 18 -20.66 20.02 -29.42
C ALA A 18 -19.62 20.19 -30.55
N VAL A 19 -18.51 20.86 -30.26
CA VAL A 19 -17.30 20.80 -31.08
C VAL A 19 -16.92 19.32 -31.20
N THR A 20 -16.90 18.79 -32.43
CA THR A 20 -16.47 17.40 -32.65
C THR A 20 -14.99 17.29 -32.34
N GLU A 21 -14.68 16.60 -31.26
CA GLU A 21 -13.32 16.33 -30.81
C GLU A 21 -12.54 15.48 -31.84
N ARG A 22 -11.25 15.74 -31.97
CA ARG A 22 -10.34 15.15 -32.97
C ARG A 22 -8.97 14.90 -32.36
N ILE A 23 -8.27 13.92 -32.91
CA ILE A 23 -6.85 13.70 -32.61
C ILE A 23 -6.01 14.74 -33.37
N PRO A 24 -4.96 15.34 -32.78
CA PRO A 24 -4.08 16.24 -33.52
C PRO A 24 -3.41 15.55 -34.71
N GLU A 25 -3.43 16.21 -35.88
CA GLU A 25 -3.04 15.60 -37.16
C GLU A 25 -1.55 15.25 -37.25
N THR A 26 -0.68 16.08 -36.68
CA THR A 26 0.77 15.90 -36.78
C THR A 26 1.39 15.44 -35.47
N LYS A 27 2.45 14.62 -35.55
CA LYS A 27 3.22 14.16 -34.38
C LYS A 27 3.77 15.33 -33.57
N ALA A 28 4.26 16.37 -34.24
CA ALA A 28 4.81 17.56 -33.60
C ALA A 28 3.78 18.32 -32.74
N VAL A 29 2.50 18.38 -33.16
CA VAL A 29 1.44 18.97 -32.33
C VAL A 29 1.14 18.08 -31.12
N ARG A 30 1.08 16.74 -31.31
CA ARG A 30 0.89 15.80 -30.20
C ARG A 30 2.01 15.87 -29.17
N GLU A 31 3.27 15.92 -29.59
CA GLU A 31 4.43 16.06 -28.70
C GLU A 31 4.39 17.36 -27.90
N ARG A 32 4.08 18.48 -28.57
CA ARG A 32 3.97 19.80 -27.91
C ARG A 32 2.90 19.82 -26.83
N LEU A 33 1.71 19.29 -27.12
CA LEU A 33 0.61 19.23 -26.16
C LEU A 33 0.90 18.26 -25.01
N ARG A 34 1.59 17.13 -25.27
CA ARG A 34 2.05 16.22 -24.22
C ARG A 34 3.09 16.86 -23.31
N ALA A 35 4.05 17.61 -23.85
CA ALA A 35 5.03 18.33 -23.04
C ALA A 35 4.34 19.34 -22.10
N LEU A 36 3.37 20.12 -22.61
CA LEU A 36 2.59 21.04 -21.79
C LEU A 36 1.72 20.33 -20.74
N ALA A 37 1.18 19.15 -21.06
CA ALA A 37 0.45 18.32 -20.10
C ALA A 37 1.37 17.77 -19.01
N ALA A 38 2.59 17.34 -19.37
CA ALA A 38 3.60 16.89 -18.41
C ALA A 38 4.06 18.02 -17.50
N ASP A 39 4.29 19.23 -18.01
CA ASP A 39 4.61 20.41 -17.19
C ASP A 39 3.48 20.73 -16.20
N LEU A 40 2.22 20.64 -16.67
CA LEU A 40 1.05 20.85 -15.82
C LEU A 40 0.96 19.78 -14.72
N VAL A 41 1.09 18.51 -15.06
CA VAL A 41 1.05 17.41 -14.07
C VAL A 41 2.23 17.50 -13.10
N ALA A 42 3.43 17.84 -13.58
CA ALA A 42 4.59 18.07 -12.75
C ALA A 42 4.36 19.21 -11.74
N SER A 43 3.60 20.24 -12.09
CA SER A 43 3.22 21.31 -11.15
C SER A 43 2.33 20.84 -10.01
N TRP A 44 1.73 19.66 -10.10
CA TRP A 44 0.90 19.06 -9.03
C TRP A 44 1.71 18.19 -8.06
N SER A 45 3.01 17.99 -8.33
CA SER A 45 3.88 17.21 -7.44
C SER A 45 3.98 17.88 -6.06
N GLY A 46 3.69 17.10 -5.01
CA GLY A 46 3.70 17.55 -3.62
C GLY A 46 2.35 18.08 -3.07
N GLN A 47 1.37 18.42 -3.91
CA GLN A 47 0.05 18.93 -3.45
C GLN A 47 -1.15 18.14 -4.00
N GLY A 48 -0.93 17.25 -4.97
CA GLY A 48 -1.99 16.51 -5.64
C GLY A 48 -2.76 17.36 -6.68
N PRO A 49 -3.66 16.73 -7.46
CA PRO A 49 -4.44 17.44 -8.47
C PRO A 49 -5.37 18.47 -7.80
N PRO A 50 -5.41 19.74 -8.25
CA PRO A 50 -6.30 20.76 -7.69
C PRO A 50 -7.78 20.31 -7.66
N ALA A 51 -8.54 20.71 -6.65
CA ALA A 51 -9.93 20.29 -6.49
C ALA A 51 -10.80 20.58 -7.74
N GLN A 52 -10.47 21.65 -8.47
CA GLN A 52 -11.18 22.06 -9.67
C GLN A 52 -11.10 21.00 -10.78
N ILE A 53 -9.97 20.29 -10.90
CA ILE A 53 -9.76 19.32 -11.99
C ILE A 53 -10.37 17.95 -11.71
N LYS A 54 -10.84 17.69 -10.47
CA LYS A 54 -11.55 16.44 -10.12
C LYS A 54 -12.90 16.27 -10.84
N SER A 55 -13.40 17.32 -11.49
CA SER A 55 -14.60 17.28 -12.35
C SER A 55 -14.24 17.28 -13.84
N ALA A 56 -15.06 16.64 -14.67
CA ALA A 56 -14.88 16.64 -16.13
C ALA A 56 -14.84 18.08 -16.71
N THR A 57 -15.62 19.00 -16.13
CA THR A 57 -15.67 20.41 -16.54
C THR A 57 -14.36 21.15 -16.23
N GLY A 58 -13.77 20.92 -15.06
CA GLY A 58 -12.52 21.56 -14.69
C GLY A 58 -11.30 20.98 -15.39
N LEU A 59 -11.29 19.67 -15.65
CA LEU A 59 -10.27 19.04 -16.50
C LEU A 59 -10.33 19.59 -17.93
N ARG A 60 -11.54 19.73 -18.50
CA ARG A 60 -11.74 20.35 -19.82
C ARG A 60 -11.18 21.77 -19.87
N ARG A 61 -11.43 22.60 -18.84
CA ARG A 61 -10.89 23.97 -18.77
C ARG A 61 -9.35 24.01 -18.79
N GLN A 62 -8.69 23.08 -18.12
CA GLN A 62 -7.21 22.99 -18.18
C GLN A 62 -6.72 22.51 -19.55
N ALA A 63 -7.44 21.58 -20.18
CA ALA A 63 -7.12 21.14 -21.53
C ALA A 63 -7.30 22.29 -22.55
N GLU A 64 -8.35 23.09 -22.45
CA GLU A 64 -8.56 24.30 -23.28
C GLU A 64 -7.39 25.30 -23.13
N GLU A 65 -6.88 25.48 -21.90
CA GLU A 65 -5.69 26.31 -21.63
C GLU A 65 -4.44 25.76 -22.32
N ILE A 66 -4.19 24.45 -22.20
CA ILE A 66 -3.06 23.80 -22.87
C ILE A 66 -3.18 23.90 -24.39
N VAL A 67 -4.37 23.68 -24.95
CA VAL A 67 -4.63 23.79 -26.39
C VAL A 67 -4.37 25.21 -26.88
N ARG A 68 -4.83 26.22 -26.14
CA ARG A 68 -4.57 27.63 -26.46
C ARG A 68 -3.08 27.96 -26.41
N ARG A 69 -2.37 27.55 -25.35
CA ARG A 69 -0.91 27.73 -25.21
C ARG A 69 -0.11 26.99 -26.27
N GLY A 70 -0.59 25.80 -26.66
CA GLY A 70 -0.02 24.96 -27.70
C GLY A 70 -0.34 25.42 -29.12
N GLN A 71 -1.11 26.51 -29.28
CA GLN A 71 -1.56 27.04 -30.58
C GLN A 71 -2.25 25.98 -31.45
N ALA A 72 -3.07 25.12 -30.82
CA ALA A 72 -3.80 24.05 -31.50
C ALA A 72 -5.30 24.39 -31.63
N ASP A 73 -5.97 23.68 -32.54
CA ASP A 73 -7.42 23.81 -32.78
C ASP A 73 -8.21 23.39 -31.52
N GLN A 74 -9.30 24.09 -31.20
CA GLN A 74 -10.20 23.74 -30.10
C GLN A 74 -10.81 22.34 -30.26
N ALA A 75 -10.84 21.79 -31.47
CA ALA A 75 -11.25 20.41 -31.71
C ALA A 75 -10.31 19.36 -31.08
N VAL A 76 -9.15 19.70 -30.51
CA VAL A 76 -8.25 18.71 -29.87
C VAL A 76 -8.29 18.70 -28.34
N VAL A 77 -9.28 19.37 -27.74
CA VAL A 77 -9.41 19.51 -26.28
C VAL A 77 -9.62 18.15 -25.62
N GLY A 78 -10.51 17.31 -26.14
CA GLY A 78 -10.78 15.96 -25.63
C GLY A 78 -9.54 15.07 -25.67
N TRP A 79 -8.75 15.14 -26.74
CA TRP A 79 -7.47 14.43 -26.81
C TRP A 79 -6.48 14.93 -25.75
N THR A 80 -6.45 16.24 -25.52
CA THR A 80 -5.57 16.87 -24.52
C THR A 80 -5.99 16.49 -23.09
N MET A 81 -7.29 16.36 -22.81
CA MET A 81 -7.77 15.82 -21.53
C MET A 81 -7.22 14.42 -21.26
N VAL A 82 -7.24 13.55 -22.28
CA VAL A 82 -6.66 12.19 -22.17
C VAL A 82 -5.16 12.28 -21.89
N ALA A 83 -4.43 13.14 -22.59
CA ALA A 83 -2.99 13.29 -22.41
C ALA A 83 -2.63 13.71 -20.97
N ILE A 84 -3.39 14.63 -20.37
CA ILE A 84 -3.23 15.05 -18.97
C ILE A 84 -3.46 13.87 -18.02
N LEU A 85 -4.55 13.12 -18.20
CA LEU A 85 -4.88 11.96 -17.35
C LEU A 85 -3.86 10.83 -17.47
N SER A 86 -3.46 10.52 -18.70
CA SER A 86 -2.45 9.50 -18.98
C SER A 86 -1.11 9.86 -18.35
N GLU A 87 -0.71 11.13 -18.37
CA GLU A 87 0.52 11.58 -17.74
C GLU A 87 0.42 11.57 -16.20
N PHE A 88 -0.73 11.96 -15.64
CA PHE A 88 -0.99 11.88 -14.20
C PHE A 88 -0.85 10.45 -13.66
N TRP A 89 -1.41 9.46 -14.37
CA TRP A 89 -1.35 8.07 -13.95
C TRP A 89 -0.12 7.32 -14.42
N ARG A 90 0.72 7.93 -15.28
CA ARG A 90 1.88 7.29 -15.91
C ARG A 90 2.76 6.59 -14.89
N GLN A 91 3.17 7.30 -13.85
CA GLN A 91 4.04 6.74 -12.82
C GLN A 91 3.34 5.62 -12.03
N LYS A 92 2.09 5.83 -11.59
CA LYS A 92 1.35 4.85 -10.79
C LYS A 92 1.05 3.55 -11.55
N ILE A 93 0.74 3.66 -12.85
CA ILE A 93 0.50 2.47 -13.68
C ILE A 93 1.84 1.79 -13.99
N ALA A 94 2.90 2.53 -14.31
CA ALA A 94 4.22 1.96 -14.54
C ALA A 94 4.75 1.23 -13.28
N SER A 95 4.45 1.75 -12.09
CA SER A 95 4.86 1.20 -10.79
C SER A 95 4.00 0.03 -10.29
N ALA A 96 2.94 -0.39 -11.00
CA ALA A 96 2.17 -1.55 -10.58
C ALA A 96 2.94 -2.88 -10.80
N ALA A 97 2.58 -3.93 -10.07
CA ALA A 97 3.31 -5.20 -10.10
C ALA A 97 3.24 -5.91 -11.48
N ALA A 98 4.25 -6.74 -11.77
CA ALA A 98 4.21 -7.61 -12.95
C ALA A 98 3.00 -8.56 -12.89
N GLY A 99 2.33 -8.76 -14.02
CA GLY A 99 1.07 -9.52 -14.09
C GLY A 99 -0.15 -8.79 -13.54
N ARG A 100 0.02 -7.59 -12.96
CA ARG A 100 -1.07 -6.77 -12.37
C ARG A 100 -1.35 -5.48 -13.12
N ARG A 101 -0.68 -5.27 -14.26
CA ARG A 101 -0.89 -4.17 -15.18
C ARG A 101 -1.47 -4.72 -16.47
N LEU A 102 -2.58 -4.16 -16.92
CA LEU A 102 -3.23 -4.60 -18.14
C LEU A 102 -2.99 -3.58 -19.24
N LEU A 103 -2.50 -4.06 -20.38
CA LEU A 103 -2.46 -3.33 -21.64
C LEU A 103 -3.60 -3.83 -22.54
N LEU A 104 -4.51 -2.95 -22.90
CA LEU A 104 -5.51 -3.21 -23.93
C LEU A 104 -4.97 -2.66 -25.25
N LEU A 105 -4.77 -3.54 -26.23
CA LEU A 105 -4.13 -3.20 -27.50
C LEU A 105 -5.05 -3.59 -28.68
N PRO A 106 -5.19 -2.75 -29.72
CA PRO A 106 -5.99 -3.08 -30.89
C PRO A 106 -5.21 -4.00 -31.84
N ASP A 107 -5.94 -4.65 -32.75
CA ASP A 107 -5.33 -5.38 -33.84
C ASP A 107 -4.64 -4.44 -34.84
N CYS A 108 -3.56 -4.92 -35.45
CA CYS A 108 -2.92 -4.23 -36.56
C CYS A 108 -3.87 -4.19 -37.77
N PRO A 109 -4.07 -3.03 -38.42
CA PRO A 109 -4.97 -2.90 -39.58
C PRO A 109 -4.53 -3.72 -40.80
N HIS A 110 -3.25 -4.13 -40.85
CA HIS A 110 -2.68 -4.96 -41.91
C HIS A 110 -2.59 -6.44 -41.52
N ALA A 111 -3.09 -6.84 -40.35
CA ALA A 111 -3.07 -8.24 -39.95
C ALA A 111 -4.10 -9.06 -40.75
N SER A 112 -3.70 -10.26 -41.17
CA SER A 112 -4.66 -11.22 -41.72
C SER A 112 -5.49 -11.81 -40.57
N ALA A 113 -6.82 -11.64 -40.62
CA ALA A 113 -7.71 -12.14 -39.58
C ALA A 113 -7.55 -13.65 -39.38
N LYS A 114 -7.18 -14.06 -38.16
CA LYS A 114 -7.12 -15.46 -37.75
C LYS A 114 -8.34 -15.79 -36.88
N PRO A 115 -9.12 -16.85 -37.18
CA PRO A 115 -10.36 -17.16 -36.48
C PRO A 115 -10.23 -17.51 -34.98
N ASP A 116 -9.07 -18.01 -34.54
CA ASP A 116 -8.90 -18.62 -33.20
C ASP A 116 -8.17 -17.74 -32.16
N ALA A 117 -7.92 -16.46 -32.45
CA ALA A 117 -7.07 -15.61 -31.61
C ALA A 117 -7.88 -14.54 -30.83
N ALA A 118 -8.84 -14.98 -30.01
CA ALA A 118 -9.76 -14.07 -29.32
C ALA A 118 -9.13 -13.23 -28.18
N THR A 119 -7.92 -13.57 -27.72
CA THR A 119 -7.30 -12.94 -26.54
C THR A 119 -6.02 -12.17 -26.83
N THR A 120 -5.38 -12.36 -27.99
CA THR A 120 -4.09 -11.72 -28.34
C THR A 120 -4.22 -10.78 -29.56
N PRO A 121 -3.59 -9.59 -29.53
CA PRO A 121 -3.61 -8.66 -30.65
C PRO A 121 -2.97 -9.25 -31.92
N GLN A 122 -3.65 -9.08 -33.06
CA GLN A 122 -3.16 -9.55 -34.35
C GLN A 122 -2.11 -8.61 -34.94
N VAL A 123 -1.05 -9.18 -35.53
CA VAL A 123 0.08 -8.43 -36.12
C VAL A 123 0.32 -8.82 -37.57
N CYS A 124 0.84 -7.88 -38.38
CA CYS A 124 1.08 -8.09 -39.82
C CYS A 124 2.47 -8.67 -40.15
N GLY A 125 3.38 -8.81 -39.18
CA GLY A 125 4.73 -9.36 -39.39
C GLY A 125 5.80 -8.82 -38.42
N PRO A 126 7.07 -9.25 -38.58
CA PRO A 126 8.20 -9.00 -37.65
C PRO A 126 8.74 -7.56 -37.57
N GLY A 127 8.00 -6.56 -38.08
CA GLY A 127 8.29 -5.13 -37.92
C GLY A 127 7.03 -4.31 -37.60
N CYS A 128 5.97 -4.99 -37.14
CA CYS A 128 4.70 -4.37 -36.79
C CYS A 128 4.82 -3.55 -35.50
N GLY A 129 4.42 -2.27 -35.52
CA GLY A 129 4.45 -1.42 -34.33
C GLY A 129 3.60 -1.95 -33.17
N ILE A 130 2.44 -2.55 -33.46
CA ILE A 130 1.62 -3.25 -32.46
C ILE A 130 2.37 -4.46 -31.88
N GLY A 131 3.11 -5.19 -32.70
CA GLY A 131 3.95 -6.30 -32.24
C GLY A 131 5.12 -5.85 -31.36
N THR A 132 5.73 -4.71 -31.69
CA THR A 132 6.77 -4.08 -30.86
C THR A 132 6.24 -3.69 -29.49
N ILE A 133 5.07 -3.05 -29.44
CA ILE A 133 4.41 -2.69 -28.18
C ILE A 133 4.08 -3.94 -27.36
N TRP A 134 3.50 -4.96 -28.00
CA TRP A 134 3.16 -6.22 -27.34
C TRP A 134 4.38 -6.89 -26.71
N SER A 135 5.49 -7.02 -27.45
CA SER A 135 6.72 -7.62 -26.94
C SER A 135 7.27 -6.83 -25.77
N ALA A 136 7.39 -5.51 -25.92
CA ALA A 136 7.89 -4.63 -24.87
C ALA A 136 7.05 -4.68 -23.59
N ALA A 137 5.72 -4.73 -23.74
CA ALA A 137 4.80 -4.86 -22.61
C ALA A 137 4.95 -6.23 -21.93
N HIS A 138 5.02 -7.32 -22.70
CA HIS A 138 5.22 -8.68 -22.19
C HIS A 138 6.54 -8.81 -21.43
N ASP A 139 7.64 -8.36 -22.03
CA ASP A 139 8.99 -8.39 -21.43
C ASP A 139 9.06 -7.52 -20.16
N SER A 140 8.23 -6.47 -20.09
CA SER A 140 8.11 -5.60 -18.92
C SER A 140 7.08 -6.10 -17.90
N GLY A 141 6.50 -7.29 -18.08
CA GLY A 141 5.57 -7.92 -17.14
C GLY A 141 4.15 -7.36 -17.16
N TRP A 142 3.65 -6.89 -18.31
CA TRP A 142 2.25 -6.52 -18.50
C TRP A 142 1.43 -7.73 -18.97
N VAL A 143 0.19 -7.82 -18.50
CA VAL A 143 -0.83 -8.65 -19.15
C VAL A 143 -1.30 -7.88 -20.37
N VAL A 144 -1.32 -8.50 -21.54
CA VAL A 144 -1.77 -7.85 -22.77
C VAL A 144 -3.00 -8.57 -23.29
N GLU A 145 -4.09 -7.83 -23.45
CA GLU A 145 -5.35 -8.32 -24.00
C GLU A 145 -5.79 -7.47 -25.20
N SER A 146 -6.66 -8.03 -26.02
CA SER A 146 -7.30 -7.28 -27.10
C SER A 146 -8.22 -6.20 -26.53
N THR A 147 -8.29 -5.04 -27.19
CA THR A 147 -9.19 -3.94 -26.82
C THR A 147 -10.67 -4.36 -26.82
N THR A 148 -11.02 -5.46 -27.50
CA THR A 148 -12.37 -6.04 -27.46
C THR A 148 -12.78 -6.55 -26.06
N GLN A 149 -11.83 -6.80 -25.16
CA GLN A 149 -12.07 -7.25 -23.78
C GLN A 149 -12.21 -6.10 -22.76
N ALA A 150 -12.26 -4.85 -23.23
CA ALA A 150 -12.22 -3.66 -22.36
C ALA A 150 -13.27 -3.64 -21.23
N VAL A 151 -14.49 -4.14 -21.47
CA VAL A 151 -15.56 -4.16 -20.45
C VAL A 151 -15.25 -5.15 -19.33
N ALA A 152 -14.76 -6.34 -19.67
CA ALA A 152 -14.35 -7.35 -18.68
C ALA A 152 -13.12 -6.89 -17.88
N ALA A 153 -12.19 -6.22 -18.57
CA ALA A 153 -10.98 -5.64 -17.98
C ALA A 153 -11.26 -4.59 -16.90
N ILE A 154 -12.26 -3.72 -17.09
CA ILE A 154 -12.67 -2.71 -16.09
C ILE A 154 -13.19 -3.39 -14.81
N GLY A 155 -13.91 -4.51 -14.96
CA GLY A 155 -14.30 -5.34 -13.80
C GLY A 155 -13.09 -5.83 -13.01
N GLY A 156 -12.02 -6.24 -13.70
CA GLY A 156 -10.74 -6.63 -13.08
C GLY A 156 -10.03 -5.50 -12.32
N LEU A 157 -10.23 -4.24 -12.69
CA LEU A 157 -9.71 -3.09 -11.94
C LEU A 157 -10.47 -2.90 -10.62
N LEU A 158 -11.80 -3.05 -10.65
CA LEU A 158 -12.67 -2.88 -9.49
C LEU A 158 -12.56 -4.04 -8.48
N THR A 159 -12.34 -5.26 -8.96
CA THR A 159 -12.10 -6.44 -8.10
C THR A 159 -10.67 -6.49 -7.58
N GLY A 160 -9.81 -5.55 -7.98
CA GLY A 160 -8.41 -5.55 -7.62
C GLY A 160 -7.68 -6.77 -8.17
N GLN A 161 -7.98 -7.22 -9.38
CA GLN A 161 -7.15 -8.10 -10.19
C GLN A 161 -6.02 -7.29 -10.85
N TYR A 162 -6.37 -6.17 -11.46
CA TYR A 162 -5.42 -5.21 -12.03
C TYR A 162 -5.28 -3.97 -11.14
N GLN A 163 -4.08 -3.39 -11.11
CA GLN A 163 -3.74 -2.18 -10.35
C GLN A 163 -3.58 -0.95 -11.25
N GLY A 164 -3.63 -1.16 -12.57
CA GLY A 164 -3.62 -0.11 -13.57
C GLY A 164 -3.93 -0.65 -14.95
N ILE A 165 -4.61 0.15 -15.76
CA ILE A 165 -4.94 -0.19 -17.15
C ILE A 165 -4.35 0.88 -18.07
N LEU A 166 -3.60 0.44 -19.07
CA LEU A 166 -3.22 1.27 -20.22
C LEU A 166 -4.05 0.82 -21.43
N GLY A 167 -4.91 1.68 -21.95
CA GLY A 167 -5.75 1.38 -23.11
C GLY A 167 -5.33 2.13 -24.37
N VAL A 168 -5.05 1.42 -25.45
CA VAL A 168 -4.97 2.04 -26.79
C VAL A 168 -6.36 1.93 -27.42
N ALA A 169 -7.14 3.01 -27.32
CA ALA A 169 -8.59 2.99 -27.59
C ALA A 169 -9.02 4.13 -28.53
N ARG A 170 -10.21 4.00 -29.14
CA ARG A 170 -10.75 5.07 -30.00
C ARG A 170 -11.14 6.27 -29.15
N LEU A 171 -10.84 7.49 -29.64
CA LEU A 171 -11.14 8.72 -28.90
C LEU A 171 -12.62 8.82 -28.47
N HIS A 172 -13.55 8.45 -29.36
CA HIS A 172 -14.99 8.46 -29.10
C HIS A 172 -15.44 7.51 -27.97
N ASP A 173 -14.75 6.38 -27.80
CA ASP A 173 -15.07 5.41 -26.75
C ASP A 173 -14.57 5.89 -25.37
N LEU A 174 -13.46 6.63 -25.35
CA LEU A 174 -12.89 7.23 -24.14
C LEU A 174 -13.75 8.39 -23.63
N GLU A 175 -14.32 9.21 -24.51
CA GLU A 175 -15.21 10.33 -24.15
C GLU A 175 -16.43 9.89 -23.32
N LYS A 176 -17.03 8.76 -23.67
CA LYS A 176 -18.17 8.19 -22.93
C LYS A 176 -17.75 7.67 -21.56
N ALA A 177 -16.54 7.16 -21.44
CA ALA A 177 -15.99 6.66 -20.17
C ALA A 177 -15.63 7.80 -19.19
N PHE A 178 -15.15 8.95 -19.69
CA PHE A 178 -14.79 10.11 -18.86
C PHE A 178 -15.97 10.76 -18.13
N ALA A 179 -17.19 10.64 -18.67
CA ALA A 179 -18.38 11.11 -17.98
C ALA A 179 -18.79 10.20 -16.79
N MET A 180 -18.32 8.94 -16.77
CA MET A 180 -18.72 7.94 -15.77
C MET A 180 -17.65 7.69 -14.68
N LEU A 181 -16.46 8.25 -14.83
CA LEU A 181 -15.37 8.12 -13.87
C LEU A 181 -15.03 9.49 -13.32
N PRO A 182 -14.96 9.69 -11.98
CA PRO A 182 -14.25 10.85 -11.47
C PRO A 182 -12.84 10.77 -12.03
N ALA A 183 -12.42 11.80 -12.76
CA ALA A 183 -11.30 11.75 -13.71
C ALA A 183 -9.95 11.26 -13.09
N PHE A 184 -9.86 11.26 -11.76
CA PHE A 184 -8.67 10.92 -10.98
C PHE A 184 -8.91 9.83 -9.92
N SER A 185 -9.96 9.02 -10.02
CA SER A 185 -10.26 7.97 -9.04
C SER A 185 -9.72 6.57 -9.40
N LEU A 186 -9.48 6.29 -10.68
CA LEU A 186 -8.97 5.00 -11.14
C LEU A 186 -7.67 5.15 -11.92
N PRO A 187 -6.66 4.28 -11.69
CA PRO A 187 -5.36 4.34 -12.36
C PRO A 187 -5.47 3.84 -13.81
N VAL A 188 -6.02 4.69 -14.68
CA VAL A 188 -6.23 4.40 -16.10
C VAL A 188 -5.53 5.43 -16.95
N ALA A 189 -4.66 4.97 -17.84
CA ALA A 189 -4.06 5.78 -18.90
C ALA A 189 -4.59 5.29 -20.24
N ALA A 190 -4.63 6.19 -21.22
CA ALA A 190 -5.03 5.86 -22.57
C ALA A 190 -4.22 6.58 -23.65
N VAL A 191 -4.11 5.91 -24.80
CA VAL A 191 -3.57 6.45 -26.04
C VAL A 191 -4.71 6.46 -27.06
N PRO A 192 -5.31 7.62 -27.34
CA PRO A 192 -6.41 7.71 -28.30
C PRO A 192 -5.94 7.45 -29.72
N TYR A 193 -6.75 6.74 -30.51
CA TYR A 193 -6.55 6.59 -31.95
C TYR A 193 -7.83 6.86 -32.76
N ARG A 194 -7.68 7.18 -34.05
CA ARG A 194 -8.77 7.34 -35.04
C ARG A 194 -9.10 6.00 -35.65
N GLU A 195 -10.33 5.83 -36.16
CA GLU A 195 -10.72 4.57 -36.80
C GLU A 195 -9.68 4.11 -37.83
N LEU A 196 -9.15 2.91 -37.59
CA LEU A 196 -8.13 2.28 -38.42
C LEU A 196 -8.81 1.78 -39.69
N ALA A 197 -8.94 2.65 -40.70
CA ALA A 197 -9.42 2.23 -42.00
C ALA A 197 -8.45 1.21 -42.59
N ALA A 198 -8.97 0.05 -43.03
CA ALA A 198 -8.21 -0.89 -43.83
C ALA A 198 -7.96 -0.27 -45.21
N SER A 199 -6.96 0.61 -45.32
CA SER A 199 -6.64 1.25 -46.59
C SER A 199 -5.93 0.27 -47.51
N SER A 200 -6.49 0.13 -48.71
CA SER A 200 -5.95 -0.60 -49.84
C SER A 200 -4.48 -0.25 -50.15
N HIS A 201 -3.62 -1.27 -50.12
CA HIS A 201 -2.45 -1.50 -50.99
C HIS A 201 -1.35 -0.42 -51.23
N ALA A 202 -1.11 0.58 -50.38
CA ALA A 202 0.07 1.45 -50.59
C ALA A 202 0.85 1.96 -49.37
N ASP A 203 0.30 1.96 -48.14
CA ASP A 203 0.99 2.53 -46.98
C ASP A 203 1.54 1.45 -46.02
N SER A 204 2.77 1.65 -45.54
CA SER A 204 3.38 0.75 -44.55
C SER A 204 2.57 0.71 -43.24
N CYS A 205 2.66 -0.40 -42.50
CA CYS A 205 2.03 -0.55 -41.18
C CYS A 205 2.38 0.62 -40.23
N ALA A 206 3.64 1.04 -40.21
CA ALA A 206 4.09 2.16 -39.39
C ALA A 206 3.42 3.49 -39.79
N ALA A 207 3.28 3.77 -41.09
CA ALA A 207 2.59 4.96 -41.58
C ALA A 207 1.09 4.94 -41.25
N THR A 208 0.47 3.76 -41.31
CA THR A 208 -0.95 3.58 -40.96
C THR A 208 -1.20 3.83 -39.48
N LEU A 209 -0.35 3.28 -38.60
CA LEU A 209 -0.43 3.52 -37.15
C LEU A 209 -0.20 5.00 -36.81
N ALA A 210 0.79 5.64 -37.43
CA ALA A 210 1.08 7.06 -37.22
C ALA A 210 -0.06 7.97 -37.71
N GLY A 211 -0.69 7.64 -38.86
CA GLY A 211 -1.85 8.34 -39.40
C GLY A 211 -3.12 8.16 -38.57
N ALA A 212 -3.27 7.00 -37.92
CA ALA A 212 -4.34 6.75 -36.94
C ALA A 212 -4.07 7.42 -35.58
N GLY A 213 -2.86 7.93 -35.35
CA GLY A 213 -2.47 8.59 -34.10
C GLY A 213 -1.88 7.66 -33.03
N ILE A 214 -1.65 6.38 -33.35
CA ILE A 214 -0.95 5.44 -32.47
C ILE A 214 0.55 5.71 -32.57
N ASP A 215 1.06 6.48 -31.62
CA ASP A 215 2.49 6.76 -31.49
C ASP A 215 3.17 5.68 -30.65
N VAL A 216 3.93 4.79 -31.32
CA VAL A 216 4.60 3.65 -30.67
C VAL A 216 5.56 4.12 -29.58
N GLU A 217 6.30 5.21 -29.80
CA GLU A 217 7.26 5.74 -28.81
C GLU A 217 6.54 6.25 -27.56
N TRP A 218 5.37 6.87 -27.74
CA TRP A 218 4.55 7.32 -26.61
C TRP A 218 4.04 6.14 -25.79
N VAL A 219 3.53 5.09 -26.43
CA VAL A 219 3.07 3.89 -25.74
C VAL A 219 4.22 3.24 -24.98
N LEU A 220 5.39 3.09 -25.61
CA LEU A 220 6.60 2.56 -24.94
C LEU A 220 7.05 3.44 -23.76
N GLY A 221 6.93 4.76 -23.86
CA GLY A 221 7.21 5.68 -22.75
C GLY A 221 6.21 5.59 -21.58
N LEU A 222 4.95 5.22 -21.85
CA LEU A 222 3.94 4.92 -20.83
C LEU A 222 4.13 3.52 -20.21
N LEU A 223 4.69 2.57 -20.96
CA LEU A 223 5.08 1.25 -20.47
C LEU A 223 6.35 1.28 -19.59
N GLY A 224 7.11 2.38 -19.63
CA GLY A 224 8.39 2.53 -18.92
C GLY A 224 9.62 2.02 -19.70
N VAL A 225 9.51 1.80 -21.01
CA VAL A 225 10.52 1.17 -21.88
C VAL A 225 11.39 2.18 -22.64
N ALA A 226 10.90 3.41 -22.84
CA ALA A 226 11.64 4.48 -23.51
C ALA A 226 11.89 5.67 -22.56
N GLY A 227 13.17 5.93 -22.28
CA GLY A 227 13.64 7.16 -21.64
C GLY A 227 14.19 6.94 -20.23
N GLY A 228 15.50 6.69 -20.17
CA GLY A 228 16.28 7.01 -18.97
C GLY A 228 16.23 8.52 -18.76
N SER A 229 15.48 8.95 -17.76
CA SER A 229 15.62 10.27 -17.15
C SER A 229 15.71 10.08 -15.65
N SER A 230 16.88 10.38 -15.10
CA SER A 230 17.04 10.76 -13.71
C SER A 230 16.09 11.92 -13.42
N GLY A 231 15.03 11.64 -12.66
CA GLY A 231 14.07 12.57 -12.06
C GLY A 231 13.85 12.18 -10.60
N PRO A 232 13.38 13.11 -9.75
CA PRO A 232 13.76 13.22 -8.35
C PRO A 232 13.28 12.05 -7.48
N VAL A 233 14.03 11.82 -6.39
CA VAL A 233 13.82 10.83 -5.33
C VAL A 233 12.33 10.69 -4.97
N GLY A 234 11.82 9.45 -5.01
CA GLY A 234 10.42 9.13 -4.71
C GLY A 234 9.90 7.76 -5.19
N ASP A 235 10.73 6.90 -5.79
CA ASP A 235 10.30 5.54 -6.15
C ASP A 235 10.72 4.52 -5.07
N TYR A 236 9.83 4.29 -4.10
CA TYR A 236 10.00 3.25 -3.07
C TYR A 236 9.66 1.84 -3.57
N LEU A 237 9.18 1.68 -4.80
CA LEU A 237 8.74 0.38 -5.30
C LEU A 237 9.89 -0.61 -5.51
N PRO A 238 11.05 -0.26 -6.11
CA PRO A 238 12.21 -1.16 -6.15
C PRO A 238 12.60 -1.64 -4.76
N LEU A 239 12.50 -0.75 -3.77
CA LEU A 239 12.84 -1.05 -2.39
C LEU A 239 11.80 -1.92 -1.68
N LEU A 240 10.51 -1.72 -1.96
CA LEU A 240 9.43 -2.61 -1.51
C LEU A 240 9.54 -4.00 -2.14
N ARG A 241 9.96 -4.08 -3.41
CA ARG A 241 10.24 -5.35 -4.09
C ARG A 241 11.43 -6.04 -3.46
N GLU A 242 12.54 -5.32 -3.30
CA GLU A 242 13.74 -5.82 -2.62
C GLU A 242 13.39 -6.34 -1.23
N ALA A 243 12.66 -5.56 -0.43
CA ALA A 243 12.20 -5.97 0.90
C ALA A 243 11.36 -7.26 0.86
N SER A 244 10.50 -7.43 -0.15
CA SER A 244 9.71 -8.66 -0.31
C SER A 244 10.51 -9.85 -0.82
N GLU A 245 11.49 -9.62 -1.70
CA GLU A 245 12.35 -10.66 -2.29
C GLU A 245 13.23 -11.33 -1.23
N LEU A 246 13.60 -10.61 -0.17
CA LEU A 246 14.34 -11.15 0.99
C LEU A 246 13.61 -12.32 1.69
N PHE A 247 12.30 -12.45 1.51
CA PHE A 247 11.48 -13.49 2.14
C PHE A 247 11.02 -14.59 1.18
N GLN A 248 11.60 -14.63 -0.03
CA GLN A 248 11.47 -15.81 -0.90
C GLN A 248 12.23 -17.00 -0.31
N ALA A 249 11.77 -18.22 -0.60
CA ALA A 249 12.32 -19.44 0.00
C ALA A 249 13.83 -19.57 -0.25
N GLU A 250 14.28 -19.25 -1.47
CA GLU A 250 15.68 -19.28 -1.86
C GLU A 250 16.52 -18.27 -1.06
N ALA A 251 16.01 -17.04 -0.88
CA ALA A 251 16.69 -15.99 -0.12
C ALA A 251 16.81 -16.35 1.37
N ILE A 252 15.73 -16.88 1.97
CA ILE A 252 15.72 -17.34 3.37
C ILE A 252 16.70 -18.51 3.55
N ALA A 253 16.73 -19.46 2.61
CA ALA A 253 17.65 -20.60 2.66
C ALA A 253 19.11 -20.17 2.54
N ALA A 254 19.42 -19.24 1.63
CA ALA A 254 20.76 -18.68 1.46
C ALA A 254 21.23 -17.96 2.74
N LEU A 255 20.36 -17.12 3.32
CA LEU A 255 20.63 -16.43 4.58
C LEU A 255 20.85 -17.41 5.73
N GLY A 256 20.04 -18.47 5.80
CA GLY A 256 20.17 -19.54 6.79
C GLY A 256 21.51 -20.26 6.71
N GLN A 257 21.99 -20.53 5.50
CA GLN A 257 23.32 -21.12 5.28
C GLN A 257 24.44 -20.15 5.67
N GLN A 258 24.34 -18.88 5.27
CA GLN A 258 25.37 -17.87 5.52
C GLN A 258 25.57 -17.60 7.02
N HIS A 259 24.47 -17.49 7.78
CA HIS A 259 24.53 -17.14 9.20
C HIS A 259 24.47 -18.36 10.14
N GLY A 260 24.30 -19.57 9.60
CA GLY A 260 24.27 -20.81 10.39
C GLY A 260 22.98 -20.97 11.20
N LEU A 261 21.82 -20.72 10.58
CA LEU A 261 20.49 -20.82 11.20
C LEU A 261 19.90 -22.24 11.17
N GLY A 262 20.74 -23.27 10.98
CA GLY A 262 20.32 -24.66 10.88
C GLY A 262 20.04 -25.14 9.44
N ALA A 263 20.30 -26.43 9.17
CA ALA A 263 20.33 -27.01 7.82
C ALA A 263 18.97 -27.03 7.08
N GLY A 264 17.86 -26.88 7.83
CA GLY A 264 16.49 -26.87 7.32
C GLY A 264 15.88 -25.47 7.18
N PHE A 265 16.54 -24.41 7.65
CA PHE A 265 15.96 -23.06 7.65
C PHE A 265 15.69 -22.56 6.22
N GLY A 266 14.43 -22.20 5.94
CA GLY A 266 13.99 -21.74 4.61
C GLY A 266 13.69 -22.84 3.60
N LYS A 267 13.84 -24.12 3.95
CA LYS A 267 13.51 -25.24 3.07
C LYS A 267 12.10 -25.75 3.38
N SER A 268 11.28 -25.92 2.34
CA SER A 268 9.94 -26.47 2.46
C SER A 268 9.99 -27.91 2.98
N PHE A 269 9.25 -28.19 4.05
CA PHE A 269 9.08 -29.54 4.58
C PHE A 269 8.40 -30.49 3.57
N ARG A 270 7.68 -29.95 2.59
CA ARG A 270 6.98 -30.71 1.55
C ARG A 270 7.88 -31.22 0.43
N ASP A 271 9.11 -30.71 0.32
CA ASP A 271 10.11 -31.16 -0.65
C ASP A 271 10.96 -32.35 -0.14
N ALA A 272 10.77 -32.76 1.12
CA ALA A 272 11.20 -34.07 1.57
C ALA A 272 10.36 -35.12 0.83
N GLY A 273 10.91 -35.65 -0.28
CA GLY A 273 10.22 -36.55 -1.20
C GLY A 273 9.43 -37.66 -0.50
N ARG A 274 8.36 -38.11 -1.15
CA ARG A 274 7.25 -38.97 -0.70
C ARG A 274 7.54 -40.20 0.20
N ASN A 275 8.79 -40.50 0.60
CA ASN A 275 9.18 -41.61 1.47
C ASN A 275 10.26 -41.30 2.54
N GLY A 276 10.69 -40.05 2.75
CA GLY A 276 11.73 -39.71 3.75
C GLY A 276 11.17 -39.12 5.04
N ARG A 277 11.38 -39.78 6.20
CA ARG A 277 11.12 -39.15 7.51
C ARG A 277 12.05 -37.94 7.66
N PRO A 278 11.53 -36.72 7.90
CA PRO A 278 12.39 -35.56 8.10
C PRO A 278 13.28 -35.73 9.32
N ASP A 279 14.52 -35.24 9.25
CA ASP A 279 15.46 -35.24 10.38
C ASP A 279 14.84 -34.44 11.55
N PRO A 280 14.55 -35.07 12.71
CA PRO A 280 13.94 -34.39 13.85
C PRO A 280 14.70 -33.14 14.30
N LEU A 281 16.03 -33.11 14.14
CA LEU A 281 16.87 -31.98 14.53
C LEU A 281 16.69 -30.74 13.64
N GLN A 282 16.09 -30.92 12.45
CA GLN A 282 15.92 -29.85 11.45
C GLN A 282 14.47 -29.32 11.41
N VAL A 283 13.53 -29.95 12.13
CA VAL A 283 12.10 -29.64 12.05
C VAL A 283 11.78 -28.23 12.47
N THR A 284 12.23 -27.80 13.64
CA THR A 284 11.95 -26.45 14.13
C THR A 284 12.54 -25.39 13.20
N ALA A 285 13.77 -25.59 12.72
CA ALA A 285 14.41 -24.65 11.80
C ALA A 285 13.64 -24.50 10.48
N GLY A 286 13.16 -25.62 9.91
CA GLY A 286 12.38 -25.58 8.67
C GLY A 286 11.01 -24.95 8.86
N LEU A 287 10.29 -25.27 9.93
CA LEU A 287 9.00 -24.64 10.24
C LEU A 287 9.15 -23.13 10.50
N ALA A 288 10.20 -22.72 11.23
CA ALA A 288 10.50 -21.30 11.46
C ALA A 288 10.79 -20.57 10.15
N GLY A 289 11.63 -21.13 9.28
CA GLY A 289 11.94 -20.54 7.98
C GLY A 289 10.74 -20.52 7.02
N GLU A 290 9.88 -21.54 7.06
CA GLU A 290 8.62 -21.56 6.29
C GLU A 290 7.69 -20.44 6.77
N PHE A 291 7.48 -20.31 8.09
CA PHE A 291 6.65 -19.25 8.66
C PHE A 291 7.17 -17.85 8.35
N LEU A 292 8.50 -17.66 8.33
CA LEU A 292 9.13 -16.40 7.94
C LEU A 292 8.73 -15.98 6.51
N GLY A 293 8.64 -16.93 5.58
CA GLY A 293 8.20 -16.69 4.20
C GLY A 293 6.69 -16.58 4.00
N ARG A 294 5.86 -16.87 5.03
CA ARG A 294 4.39 -16.80 4.92
C ARG A 294 3.90 -15.35 4.99
N GLY A 295 3.50 -14.79 3.85
CA GLY A 295 2.72 -13.55 3.77
C GLY A 295 3.34 -12.34 4.49
N GLY A 296 2.56 -11.26 4.58
CA GLY A 296 2.99 -10.00 5.18
C GLY A 296 3.28 -8.93 4.12
N LYS A 297 3.20 -7.66 4.54
CA LYS A 297 3.48 -6.49 3.69
C LYS A 297 4.97 -6.10 3.69
N PHE A 298 5.79 -6.77 4.52
CA PHE A 298 7.22 -6.54 4.71
C PHE A 298 7.61 -5.06 4.90
N LEU A 299 6.74 -4.30 5.58
CA LEU A 299 6.93 -2.87 5.79
C LEU A 299 8.14 -2.56 6.68
N ARG A 300 8.44 -3.38 7.70
CA ARG A 300 9.57 -3.13 8.61
C ARG A 300 10.94 -3.31 7.91
N PRO A 301 11.16 -4.39 7.13
CA PRO A 301 12.33 -4.49 6.26
C PRO A 301 12.45 -3.30 5.31
N PHE A 302 11.35 -2.93 4.64
CA PHE A 302 11.32 -1.76 3.75
C PHE A 302 11.74 -0.47 4.47
N VAL A 303 11.15 -0.17 5.63
CA VAL A 303 11.47 1.02 6.45
C VAL A 303 12.95 1.07 6.80
N THR A 304 13.53 -0.08 7.17
CA THR A 304 14.94 -0.19 7.53
C THR A 304 15.85 0.16 6.35
N LEU A 305 15.57 -0.45 5.19
CA LEU A 305 16.34 -0.19 3.98
C LEU A 305 16.13 1.24 3.47
N ALA A 306 14.91 1.80 3.62
CA ALA A 306 14.59 3.14 3.18
C ALA A 306 15.32 4.20 4.00
N ALA A 307 15.33 4.04 5.33
CA ALA A 307 16.10 4.90 6.21
C ALA A 307 17.60 4.79 5.92
N PHE A 308 18.11 3.57 5.70
CA PHE A 308 19.51 3.36 5.31
C PHE A 308 19.86 4.08 4.00
N ASP A 309 19.10 3.84 2.93
CA ASP A 309 19.36 4.41 1.60
C ASP A 309 19.23 5.94 1.59
N ALA A 310 18.25 6.48 2.32
CA ALA A 310 18.06 7.92 2.46
C ALA A 310 19.24 8.60 3.19
N VAL A 311 19.67 8.05 4.33
CA VAL A 311 20.82 8.60 5.09
C VAL A 311 22.11 8.47 4.27
N ARG A 312 22.33 7.34 3.60
CA ARG A 312 23.48 7.14 2.70
C ARG A 312 23.54 8.20 1.60
N THR A 313 22.40 8.54 1.02
CA THR A 313 22.28 9.57 -0.01
C THR A 313 22.57 10.95 0.56
N ASP A 314 21.93 11.33 1.67
CA ASP A 314 22.15 12.63 2.32
C ASP A 314 23.62 12.83 2.76
N VAL A 315 24.27 11.78 3.28
CA VAL A 315 25.69 11.81 3.67
C VAL A 315 26.60 11.98 2.46
N ALA A 316 26.30 11.31 1.34
CA ALA A 316 27.09 11.41 0.12
C ALA A 316 26.99 12.82 -0.53
N GLU A 317 25.81 13.44 -0.46
CA GLU A 317 25.55 14.76 -1.04
C GLU A 317 26.14 15.92 -0.22
N ASN A 318 26.26 15.77 1.11
CA ASN A 318 26.58 16.90 2.01
C ASN A 318 28.03 16.97 2.56
N GLN A 319 29.02 16.29 1.97
CA GLN A 319 30.46 16.25 2.39
C GLN A 319 30.68 16.46 3.90
N PRO A 320 30.79 15.40 4.73
CA PRO A 320 30.64 15.52 6.17
C PRO A 320 31.77 16.33 6.82
N GLY A 321 31.37 17.32 7.63
CA GLY A 321 32.21 17.94 8.66
C GLY A 321 32.24 17.17 9.99
N ASP A 322 31.46 16.09 10.12
CA ASP A 322 31.31 15.31 11.36
C ASP A 322 32.00 13.94 11.29
N GLN A 323 32.37 13.41 12.46
CA GLN A 323 32.94 12.07 12.65
C GLN A 323 31.86 10.99 12.44
N LEU A 324 31.57 10.64 11.19
CA LEU A 324 30.67 9.53 10.86
C LEU A 324 31.32 8.17 11.08
N HIS A 325 30.52 7.17 11.46
CA HIS A 325 30.95 5.78 11.48
C HIS A 325 30.99 5.21 10.05
N GLU A 326 31.81 4.18 9.83
CA GLU A 326 31.82 3.44 8.57
C GLU A 326 30.46 2.74 8.38
N PRO A 327 29.78 2.95 7.23
CA PRO A 327 28.52 2.28 6.93
C PRO A 327 28.75 0.79 6.67
N VAL A 328 27.75 -0.03 6.94
CA VAL A 328 27.80 -1.46 6.58
C VAL A 328 27.63 -1.67 5.07
N SER A 329 27.91 -2.90 4.61
CA SER A 329 27.59 -3.31 3.25
C SER A 329 26.07 -3.37 3.01
N ARG A 330 25.63 -3.32 1.74
CA ARG A 330 24.21 -3.49 1.40
C ARG A 330 23.68 -4.86 1.83
N ASP A 331 24.49 -5.91 1.73
CA ASP A 331 24.09 -7.25 2.14
C ASP A 331 23.91 -7.37 3.66
N ASP A 332 24.77 -6.70 4.45
CA ASP A 332 24.57 -6.59 5.90
C ASP A 332 23.31 -5.79 6.24
N ALA A 333 23.03 -4.69 5.53
CA ALA A 333 21.80 -3.92 5.72
C ALA A 333 20.55 -4.77 5.41
N ARG A 334 20.60 -5.61 4.37
CA ARG A 334 19.55 -6.60 4.04
C ARG A 334 19.39 -7.64 5.14
N ALA A 335 20.48 -8.21 5.64
CA ALA A 335 20.44 -9.19 6.74
C ALA A 335 19.86 -8.58 8.03
N ALA A 336 20.18 -7.31 8.33
CA ALA A 336 19.61 -6.57 9.46
C ALA A 336 18.10 -6.29 9.26
N ALA A 337 17.69 -5.94 8.05
CA ALA A 337 16.27 -5.76 7.70
C ALA A 337 15.48 -7.07 7.86
N VAL A 338 16.07 -8.22 7.47
CA VAL A 338 15.47 -9.55 7.73
C VAL A 338 15.40 -9.82 9.22
N ALA A 339 16.44 -9.49 10.00
CA ALA A 339 16.43 -9.72 11.44
C ALA A 339 15.25 -9.02 12.15
N ILE A 340 14.90 -7.80 11.74
CA ILE A 340 13.73 -7.08 12.29
C ILE A 340 12.43 -7.84 12.01
N GLU A 341 12.24 -8.35 10.79
CA GLU A 341 11.05 -9.13 10.46
C GLU A 341 11.05 -10.49 11.16
N VAL A 342 12.22 -11.10 11.37
CA VAL A 342 12.35 -12.34 12.16
C VAL A 342 11.86 -12.13 13.59
N PHE A 343 12.26 -11.03 14.25
CA PHE A 343 11.73 -10.68 15.57
C PHE A 343 10.21 -10.41 15.54
N HIS A 344 9.71 -9.75 14.49
CA HIS A 344 8.28 -9.53 14.34
C HIS A 344 7.50 -10.84 14.14
N LYS A 345 8.00 -11.75 13.31
CA LYS A 345 7.39 -13.07 13.09
C LYS A 345 7.42 -13.89 14.38
N ALA A 346 8.50 -13.82 15.17
CA ALA A 346 8.54 -14.44 16.49
C ALA A 346 7.41 -13.92 17.40
N SER A 347 7.21 -12.59 17.46
CA SER A 347 6.12 -12.01 18.25
C SER A 347 4.75 -12.48 17.75
N LEU A 348 4.51 -12.54 16.43
CA LEU A 348 3.24 -13.01 15.88
C LEU A 348 2.93 -14.47 16.24
N VAL A 349 3.94 -15.35 16.31
CA VAL A 349 3.72 -16.74 16.74
C VAL A 349 3.24 -16.79 18.19
N HIS A 350 3.80 -15.95 19.05
CA HIS A 350 3.39 -15.87 20.46
C HIS A 350 2.04 -15.18 20.62
N ASP A 351 1.84 -14.03 19.97
CA ASP A 351 0.56 -13.29 19.96
C ASP A 351 -0.59 -14.19 19.49
N ASP A 352 -0.39 -14.98 18.43
CA ASP A 352 -1.43 -15.91 17.93
C ASP A 352 -1.86 -16.92 19.00
N ILE A 353 -0.95 -17.36 19.87
CA ILE A 353 -1.25 -18.27 20.99
C ILE A 353 -2.00 -17.50 22.10
N GLU A 354 -1.54 -16.30 22.42
CA GLU A 354 -2.09 -15.47 23.50
C GLU A 354 -3.52 -14.98 23.21
N ASP A 355 -3.83 -14.76 21.92
CA ASP A 355 -5.12 -14.33 21.40
C ASP A 355 -6.02 -15.49 20.92
N ASP A 356 -5.52 -16.74 20.90
CA ASP A 356 -6.21 -17.93 20.35
C ASP A 356 -6.66 -17.74 18.88
N ASP A 357 -5.84 -17.02 18.10
CA ASP A 357 -6.11 -16.71 16.70
C ASP A 357 -6.07 -17.98 15.84
N GLN A 358 -7.15 -18.28 15.12
CA GLN A 358 -7.25 -19.52 14.34
C GLN A 358 -6.59 -19.41 12.95
N VAL A 359 -6.53 -18.21 12.38
CA VAL A 359 -6.08 -17.97 10.99
C VAL A 359 -5.22 -16.72 10.89
N ARG A 360 -4.06 -16.84 10.23
CA ARG A 360 -3.19 -15.73 9.86
C ARG A 360 -2.74 -15.84 8.41
N TYR A 361 -2.74 -14.71 7.69
CA TYR A 361 -2.44 -14.65 6.26
C TYR A 361 -3.29 -15.60 5.38
N GLY A 362 -4.51 -15.92 5.83
CA GLY A 362 -5.41 -16.85 5.14
C GLY A 362 -5.05 -18.33 5.32
N LEU A 363 -4.10 -18.65 6.20
CA LEU A 363 -3.70 -20.00 6.58
C LEU A 363 -3.92 -20.22 8.08
N PRO A 364 -4.08 -21.47 8.55
CA PRO A 364 -4.14 -21.72 9.99
C PRO A 364 -2.87 -21.22 10.70
N THR A 365 -3.03 -20.70 11.91
CA THR A 365 -1.89 -20.24 12.73
C THR A 365 -1.00 -21.41 13.15
N VAL A 366 0.26 -21.12 13.50
CA VAL A 366 1.27 -22.15 13.80
C VAL A 366 0.82 -23.06 14.95
N HIS A 367 0.15 -22.52 15.96
CA HIS A 367 -0.33 -23.31 17.09
C HIS A 367 -1.52 -24.20 16.74
N VAL A 368 -2.34 -23.82 15.76
CA VAL A 368 -3.40 -24.67 15.20
C VAL A 368 -2.80 -25.80 14.36
N GLU A 369 -1.78 -25.50 13.55
CA GLU A 369 -1.15 -26.50 12.67
C GLU A 369 -0.26 -27.51 13.42
N GLN A 370 0.53 -27.02 14.39
CA GLN A 370 1.61 -27.79 15.03
C GLN A 370 1.39 -28.04 16.53
N GLY A 371 0.36 -27.42 17.12
CA GLY A 371 0.13 -27.40 18.56
C GLY A 371 0.93 -26.31 19.28
N VAL A 372 0.39 -25.87 20.43
CA VAL A 372 1.00 -24.82 21.26
C VAL A 372 2.47 -25.09 21.63
N PRO A 373 2.88 -26.30 22.09
CA PRO A 373 4.28 -26.52 22.46
C PRO A 373 5.27 -26.32 21.30
N ALA A 374 4.88 -26.72 20.09
CA ALA A 374 5.72 -26.55 18.91
C ALA A 374 5.77 -25.08 18.48
N ALA A 375 4.64 -24.37 18.55
CA ALA A 375 4.56 -22.95 18.21
C ALA A 375 5.43 -22.09 19.12
N VAL A 376 5.37 -22.27 20.44
CA VAL A 376 6.28 -21.58 21.40
C VAL A 376 7.74 -21.80 21.01
N ASN A 377 8.14 -23.05 20.77
CA ASN A 377 9.52 -23.37 20.41
C ASN A 377 9.94 -22.81 19.04
N ILE A 378 9.00 -22.65 18.09
CA ILE A 378 9.26 -21.98 16.79
C ILE A 378 9.48 -20.48 16.99
N GLY A 379 8.69 -19.83 17.85
CA GLY A 379 8.90 -18.42 18.22
C GLY A 379 10.27 -18.20 18.86
N ASP A 380 10.64 -19.03 19.84
CA ASP A 380 11.96 -19.01 20.47
C ASP A 380 13.11 -19.23 19.47
N TYR A 381 12.92 -20.13 18.50
CA TYR A 381 13.91 -20.35 17.44
C TYR A 381 14.11 -19.11 16.58
N LEU A 382 13.02 -18.41 16.22
CA LEU A 382 13.09 -17.16 15.47
C LEU A 382 13.80 -16.07 16.28
N LEU A 383 13.57 -15.96 17.60
CA LEU A 383 14.33 -15.02 18.44
C LEU A 383 15.84 -15.29 18.38
N GLY A 384 16.25 -16.56 18.55
CA GLY A 384 17.63 -16.98 18.42
C GLY A 384 18.22 -16.67 17.04
N ALA A 385 17.44 -16.91 15.98
CA ALA A 385 17.83 -16.59 14.61
C ALA A 385 18.04 -15.08 14.40
N GLY A 386 17.16 -14.24 14.92
CA GLY A 386 17.29 -12.77 14.89
C GLY A 386 18.60 -12.30 15.53
N TYR A 387 18.92 -12.78 16.74
CA TYR A 387 20.19 -12.46 17.39
C TYR A 387 21.40 -12.96 16.60
N ARG A 388 21.31 -14.15 16.01
CA ARG A 388 22.39 -14.72 15.20
C ARG A 388 22.64 -13.92 13.93
N LEU A 389 21.61 -13.37 13.29
CA LEU A 389 21.74 -12.46 12.15
C LEU A 389 22.50 -11.20 12.54
N ILE A 390 22.08 -10.53 13.63
CA ILE A 390 22.73 -9.30 14.12
C ILE A 390 24.19 -9.53 14.49
N ALA A 391 24.50 -10.64 15.17
CA ALA A 391 25.86 -10.99 15.55
C ALA A 391 26.75 -11.36 14.35
N GLY A 392 26.16 -11.75 13.22
CA GLY A 392 26.87 -12.11 12.00
C GLY A 392 27.07 -10.97 11.00
N LEU A 393 26.57 -9.77 11.30
CA LEU A 393 26.75 -8.59 10.44
C LEU A 393 28.21 -8.13 10.43
N GLY A 394 28.64 -7.55 9.33
CA GLY A 394 29.86 -6.73 9.27
C GLY A 394 29.82 -5.51 10.21
N GLY A 395 30.97 -4.83 10.36
CA GLY A 395 31.12 -3.64 11.19
C GLY A 395 31.85 -3.87 12.53
N GLY A 396 32.11 -2.78 13.25
CA GLY A 396 32.82 -2.81 14.54
C GLY A 396 31.93 -3.16 15.73
N GLN A 397 32.54 -3.54 16.86
CA GLN A 397 31.82 -3.94 18.09
C GLN A 397 30.83 -2.89 18.62
N GLY A 398 31.08 -1.60 18.37
CA GLY A 398 30.16 -0.52 18.71
C GLY A 398 28.81 -0.65 18.00
N LEU A 399 28.83 -0.96 16.70
CA LEU A 399 27.61 -1.14 15.90
C LEU A 399 26.75 -2.28 16.44
N HIS A 400 27.33 -3.47 16.67
CA HIS A 400 26.57 -4.62 17.15
C HIS A 400 25.92 -4.34 18.51
N ARG A 401 26.64 -3.69 19.43
CA ARG A 401 26.10 -3.25 20.72
C ARG A 401 24.91 -2.33 20.52
N ASP A 402 25.01 -1.35 19.63
CA ASP A 402 23.95 -0.36 19.40
C ASP A 402 22.70 -1.02 18.77
N LEU A 403 22.88 -1.90 17.78
CA LEU A 403 21.77 -2.65 17.16
C LEU A 403 21.07 -3.57 18.19
N LEU A 404 21.85 -4.26 19.03
CA LEU A 404 21.30 -5.07 20.12
C LEU A 404 20.53 -4.23 21.13
N ALA A 405 21.05 -3.05 21.50
CA ALA A 405 20.37 -2.14 22.41
C ALA A 405 19.03 -1.66 21.83
N ILE A 406 19.01 -1.23 20.56
CA ILE A 406 17.79 -0.82 19.85
C ILE A 406 16.75 -1.95 19.83
N LEU A 407 17.15 -3.16 19.43
CA LEU A 407 16.23 -4.30 19.30
C LEU A 407 15.72 -4.79 20.66
N SER A 408 16.59 -4.88 21.67
CA SER A 408 16.21 -5.34 23.01
C SER A 408 15.30 -4.35 23.74
N ASP A 409 15.53 -3.04 23.61
CA ASP A 409 14.61 -2.01 24.14
C ASP A 409 13.23 -2.14 23.49
N ALA A 410 13.20 -2.22 22.16
CA ALA A 410 11.96 -2.40 21.42
C ALA A 410 11.22 -3.69 21.83
N HIS A 411 11.95 -4.79 21.99
CA HIS A 411 11.38 -6.07 22.41
C HIS A 411 10.78 -5.99 23.82
N LEU A 412 11.48 -5.38 24.78
CA LEU A 412 10.98 -5.19 26.14
C LEU A 412 9.71 -4.35 26.16
N ARG A 413 9.68 -3.24 25.42
CA ARG A 413 8.52 -2.35 25.33
C ARG A 413 7.31 -3.02 24.67
N LEU A 414 7.53 -3.80 23.61
CA LEU A 414 6.47 -4.60 22.98
C LEU A 414 5.88 -5.62 23.96
N ALA A 415 6.73 -6.38 24.66
CA ALA A 415 6.30 -7.36 25.65
C ALA A 415 5.58 -6.71 26.84
N GLN A 416 6.01 -5.52 27.27
CA GLN A 416 5.30 -4.73 28.28
C GLN A 416 3.91 -4.29 27.80
N GLY A 417 3.80 -3.82 26.56
CA GLY A 417 2.53 -3.43 25.96
C GLY A 417 1.55 -4.61 25.85
N GLN A 418 2.01 -5.74 25.31
CA GLN A 418 1.22 -6.96 25.20
C GLN A 418 0.82 -7.49 26.59
N GLY A 419 1.75 -7.53 27.55
CA GLY A 419 1.46 -7.93 28.92
C GLY A 419 0.45 -7.02 29.63
N ALA A 420 0.50 -5.71 29.40
CA ALA A 420 -0.48 -4.76 29.94
C ALA A 420 -1.88 -4.98 29.35
N GLU A 421 -1.97 -5.27 28.05
CA GLU A 421 -3.23 -5.62 27.40
C GLU A 421 -3.83 -6.91 27.95
N LEU A 422 -3.05 -7.99 28.03
CA LEU A 422 -3.49 -9.27 28.59
C LEU A 422 -3.93 -9.13 30.05
N TRP A 423 -3.13 -8.43 30.86
CA TRP A 423 -3.47 -8.17 32.26
C TRP A 423 -4.81 -7.44 32.38
N TRP A 424 -5.06 -6.44 31.54
CA TRP A 424 -6.32 -5.71 31.54
C TRP A 424 -7.49 -6.55 31.02
N ARG A 425 -7.29 -7.29 29.93
CA ARG A 425 -8.27 -8.22 29.33
C ARG A 425 -8.75 -9.25 30.34
N ASP A 426 -7.88 -9.71 31.22
CA ASP A 426 -8.22 -10.74 32.20
C ASP A 426 -8.61 -10.16 33.59
N ALA A 427 -8.41 -8.86 33.81
CA ALA A 427 -8.80 -8.18 35.04
C ALA A 427 -10.34 -8.06 35.21
N ALA A 428 -10.81 -8.29 36.43
CA ALA A 428 -12.23 -8.07 36.79
C ALA A 428 -12.60 -6.57 36.82
N ASP A 429 -11.64 -5.71 37.15
CA ASP A 429 -11.81 -4.25 37.12
C ASP A 429 -11.47 -3.71 35.73
N LYS A 430 -12.49 -3.31 34.98
CA LYS A 430 -12.38 -2.76 33.62
C LYS A 430 -12.27 -1.23 33.60
N ARG A 431 -11.83 -0.63 34.71
CA ARG A 431 -11.47 0.80 34.73
C ARG A 431 -10.20 1.01 33.91
N LEU A 432 -10.31 1.85 32.89
CA LEU A 432 -9.23 2.27 32.02
C LEU A 432 -9.42 3.75 31.72
N THR A 433 -8.38 4.55 31.92
CA THR A 433 -8.34 5.95 31.50
C THR A 433 -7.86 6.06 30.05
N PRO A 434 -8.24 7.12 29.31
CA PRO A 434 -7.73 7.32 27.95
C PRO A 434 -6.20 7.38 27.91
N GLU A 435 -5.56 7.99 28.91
CA GLU A 435 -4.10 8.08 29.01
C GLU A 435 -3.45 6.69 29.14
N GLU A 436 -4.00 5.82 29.98
CA GLU A 436 -3.51 4.44 30.13
C GLU A 436 -3.68 3.65 28.83
N SER A 437 -4.83 3.77 28.15
CA SER A 437 -5.07 3.11 26.86
C SER A 437 -4.08 3.58 25.78
N LEU A 438 -3.87 4.90 25.66
CA LEU A 438 -2.92 5.47 24.71
C LEU A 438 -1.47 5.06 25.03
N ALA A 439 -1.12 4.89 26.31
CA ALA A 439 0.18 4.37 26.72
C ALA A 439 0.37 2.91 26.29
N ILE A 440 -0.65 2.06 26.45
CA ILE A 440 -0.63 0.67 25.94
C ILE A 440 -0.45 0.67 24.42
N TYR A 441 -1.16 1.53 23.68
CA TYR A 441 -1.04 1.65 22.22
C TYR A 441 0.38 2.04 21.78
N GLY A 442 0.95 3.01 22.49
CA GLY A 442 2.31 3.47 22.29
C GLY A 442 3.34 2.34 22.43
N LEU A 443 3.09 1.35 23.29
CA LEU A 443 3.98 0.21 23.53
C LEU A 443 3.77 -0.95 22.55
N LYS A 444 2.57 -1.19 22.03
CA LYS A 444 2.27 -2.36 21.20
C LYS A 444 2.74 -2.23 19.74
N THR A 445 2.69 -1.02 19.17
CA THR A 445 2.95 -0.84 17.73
C THR A 445 4.21 -0.02 17.45
N SER A 446 4.44 1.04 18.21
CA SER A 446 5.50 2.02 17.96
C SER A 446 6.93 1.45 18.05
N PRO A 447 7.29 0.59 19.03
CA PRO A 447 8.70 0.24 19.24
C PRO A 447 9.30 -0.55 18.07
N ALA A 448 8.50 -1.37 17.38
CA ALA A 448 8.98 -2.12 16.21
C ALA A 448 9.31 -1.21 15.02
N PHE A 449 8.51 -0.15 14.81
CA PHE A 449 8.78 0.85 13.77
C PHE A 449 9.97 1.75 14.15
N GLU A 450 10.04 2.14 15.43
CA GLU A 450 11.17 2.88 15.99
C GLU A 450 12.49 2.14 15.75
N ALA A 451 12.53 0.85 16.07
CA ALA A 451 13.70 0.01 15.86
C ALA A 451 14.08 -0.07 14.38
N ALA A 452 13.11 -0.22 13.47
CA ALA A 452 13.38 -0.30 12.04
C ALA A 452 14.04 0.98 11.48
N VAL A 453 13.50 2.15 11.82
CA VAL A 453 14.08 3.44 11.41
C VAL A 453 15.46 3.64 12.06
N ALA A 454 15.57 3.44 13.37
CA ALA A 454 16.81 3.63 14.10
C ALA A 454 17.93 2.70 13.60
N MET A 455 17.63 1.44 13.32
CA MET A 455 18.59 0.51 12.73
C MET A 455 19.03 0.97 11.34
N GLY A 456 18.11 1.38 10.46
CA GLY A 456 18.47 1.89 9.13
C GLY A 456 19.44 3.08 9.19
N ILE A 457 19.19 4.04 10.08
CA ILE A 457 20.07 5.18 10.32
C ILE A 457 21.44 4.71 10.83
N ARG A 458 21.45 3.82 11.84
CA ARG A 458 22.68 3.33 12.47
C ARG A 458 23.57 2.55 11.53
N LEU A 459 22.97 1.71 10.68
CA LEU A 459 23.64 0.93 9.64
C LEU A 459 24.30 1.83 8.58
N ALA A 460 23.72 3.01 8.32
CA ALA A 460 24.27 3.99 7.39
C ALA A 460 25.46 4.80 7.96
N GLY A 461 25.85 4.55 9.22
CA GLY A 461 27.00 5.18 9.87
C GLY A 461 26.68 6.41 10.73
N VAL A 462 25.39 6.67 10.99
CA VAL A 462 24.92 7.84 11.76
C VAL A 462 24.31 7.39 13.08
N GLU A 463 24.58 8.09 14.17
CA GLU A 463 23.88 7.82 15.43
C GLU A 463 22.41 8.26 15.32
N PRO A 464 21.41 7.38 15.61
CA PRO A 464 19.99 7.70 15.40
C PRO A 464 19.53 9.00 16.06
N GLN A 465 20.06 9.28 17.26
CA GLN A 465 19.76 10.48 18.05
C GLN A 465 20.24 11.78 17.40
N GLU A 466 21.27 11.71 16.54
CA GLU A 466 21.79 12.87 15.80
C GLU A 466 21.00 13.14 14.51
N ALA A 467 20.24 12.15 14.03
CA ALA A 467 19.45 12.28 12.81
C ALA A 467 18.07 12.88 13.06
N VAL A 468 17.32 12.32 14.00
CA VAL A 468 15.93 12.70 14.33
C VAL A 468 15.51 12.08 15.67
N ASP A 469 14.51 12.65 16.34
CA ASP A 469 13.86 12.02 17.50
C ASP A 469 12.94 10.87 17.04
N VAL A 470 13.56 9.74 16.67
CA VAL A 470 12.86 8.55 16.14
C VAL A 470 11.81 8.04 17.14
N GLY A 471 12.12 8.07 18.44
CA GLY A 471 11.23 7.58 19.48
C GLY A 471 9.96 8.42 19.59
N ARG A 472 10.08 9.74 19.62
CA ARG A 472 8.92 10.64 19.63
C ARG A 472 8.10 10.51 18.34
N TYR A 473 8.75 10.43 17.19
CA TYR A 473 8.06 10.21 15.92
C TYR A 473 7.27 8.90 15.92
N ALA A 474 7.93 7.79 16.24
CA ALA A 474 7.33 6.46 16.20
C ALA A 474 6.17 6.32 17.20
N LEU A 475 6.30 6.89 18.41
CA LEU A 475 5.24 6.93 19.41
C LEU A 475 3.95 7.52 18.82
N HIS A 476 4.04 8.72 18.24
CA HIS A 476 2.88 9.42 17.74
C HIS A 476 2.28 8.74 16.49
N VAL A 477 3.11 8.22 15.59
CA VAL A 477 2.62 7.43 14.43
C VAL A 477 1.90 6.17 14.90
N GLY A 478 2.49 5.40 15.81
CA GLY A 478 1.93 4.16 16.33
C GLY A 478 0.62 4.37 17.08
N THR A 479 0.57 5.38 17.96
CA THR A 479 -0.66 5.75 18.67
C THR A 479 -1.75 6.20 17.70
N GLY A 480 -1.46 7.10 16.76
CA GLY A 480 -2.44 7.55 15.77
C GLY A 480 -2.97 6.42 14.87
N PHE A 481 -2.10 5.50 14.45
CA PHE A 481 -2.45 4.33 13.65
C PHE A 481 -3.42 3.40 14.40
N GLN A 482 -3.19 3.15 15.69
CA GLN A 482 -4.08 2.29 16.48
C GLN A 482 -5.45 2.93 16.71
N VAL A 483 -5.50 4.23 17.03
CA VAL A 483 -6.79 4.94 17.16
C VAL A 483 -7.58 4.91 15.84
N LEU A 484 -6.91 5.01 14.69
CA LEU A 484 -7.57 4.85 13.38
C LEU A 484 -8.07 3.43 13.11
N ASN A 485 -7.35 2.40 13.54
CA ASN A 485 -7.78 1.01 13.37
C ASN A 485 -9.02 0.71 14.22
N ASP A 486 -9.02 1.14 15.48
CA ASP A 486 -10.17 1.10 16.36
C ASP A 486 -11.41 1.75 15.72
N LEU A 487 -11.25 2.96 15.16
CA LEU A 487 -12.36 3.65 14.51
C LEU A 487 -12.90 2.88 13.30
N LYS A 488 -12.04 2.22 12.53
CA LYS A 488 -12.44 1.40 11.38
C LYS A 488 -13.20 0.14 11.79
N ASP A 489 -12.88 -0.45 12.94
CA ASP A 489 -13.61 -1.60 13.51
C ASP A 489 -15.11 -1.29 13.71
N TRP A 490 -15.44 0.00 13.88
CA TRP A 490 -16.82 0.48 14.06
C TRP A 490 -17.50 1.02 12.79
N GLN A 491 -16.78 1.17 11.68
CA GLN A 491 -17.31 1.72 10.42
C GLN A 491 -17.89 0.66 9.47
N GLY A 492 -17.81 -0.63 9.81
CA GLY A 492 -18.41 -1.70 9.00
C GLY A 492 -19.95 -1.59 8.93
N ASP A 493 -20.50 -1.75 7.72
CA ASP A 493 -21.93 -1.99 7.53
C ASP A 493 -22.29 -3.29 8.26
N LEU A 494 -23.26 -3.20 9.17
CA LEU A 494 -23.83 -4.34 9.90
C LEU A 494 -24.50 -5.39 8.99
N GLU A 495 -24.52 -5.15 7.67
CA GLU A 495 -25.14 -5.99 6.65
C GLU A 495 -24.16 -7.00 5.99
N ASN A 496 -22.84 -6.89 6.20
CA ASN A 496 -21.86 -7.84 5.67
C ASN A 496 -21.10 -8.54 6.81
N ASP A 497 -21.03 -9.86 6.73
CA ASP A 497 -20.52 -10.90 7.67
C ASP A 497 -19.08 -10.73 8.26
N ARG A 498 -18.52 -9.51 8.29
CA ARG A 498 -17.41 -9.15 9.19
C ARG A 498 -18.02 -8.65 10.50
N GLN A 499 -17.74 -9.33 11.60
CA GLN A 499 -18.17 -8.87 12.92
C GLN A 499 -17.56 -7.51 13.22
N ALA A 500 -18.36 -6.44 13.11
CA ALA A 500 -17.99 -5.11 13.60
C ALA A 500 -17.87 -5.15 15.13
N ALA A 501 -17.06 -4.25 15.71
CA ALA A 501 -16.83 -4.13 17.15
C ALA A 501 -16.17 -5.36 17.80
N GLY A 502 -15.26 -6.03 17.08
CA GLY A 502 -14.52 -7.19 17.58
C GLY A 502 -13.74 -6.89 18.86
N ASP A 503 -13.22 -5.67 19.00
CA ASP A 503 -12.47 -5.26 20.19
C ASP A 503 -13.35 -5.16 21.44
N LEU A 504 -14.61 -4.73 21.28
CA LEU A 504 -15.58 -4.71 22.39
C LEU A 504 -15.97 -6.13 22.79
N LEU A 505 -16.24 -6.99 21.80
CA LEU A 505 -16.62 -8.38 22.05
C LEU A 505 -15.47 -9.17 22.69
N GLY A 506 -14.24 -8.90 22.27
CA GLY A 506 -13.01 -9.50 22.83
C GLY A 506 -12.56 -8.88 24.16
N GLY A 507 -13.23 -7.85 24.66
CA GLY A 507 -12.89 -7.21 25.93
C GLY A 507 -11.51 -6.56 25.94
N ARG A 508 -11.12 -5.92 24.83
CA ARG A 508 -9.81 -5.27 24.65
C ARG A 508 -9.77 -3.84 25.24
N PRO A 509 -8.61 -3.37 25.75
CA PRO A 509 -8.45 -2.07 26.43
C PRO A 509 -8.44 -0.88 25.46
N THR A 510 -9.54 -0.65 24.74
CA THR A 510 -9.57 0.37 23.70
C THR A 510 -9.68 1.80 24.23
N VAL A 511 -9.13 2.76 23.49
CA VAL A 511 -9.27 4.19 23.83
C VAL A 511 -10.74 4.60 23.75
N MET A 512 -11.49 3.96 22.86
CA MET A 512 -12.93 4.13 22.70
C MET A 512 -13.68 3.78 23.99
N TRP A 513 -13.40 2.60 24.56
CA TRP A 513 -13.96 2.18 25.84
C TRP A 513 -13.65 3.18 26.95
N ALA A 514 -12.40 3.63 27.04
CA ALA A 514 -11.95 4.56 28.07
C ALA A 514 -12.65 5.93 27.96
N ILE A 515 -12.71 6.51 26.76
CA ILE A 515 -13.37 7.80 26.50
C ILE A 515 -14.86 7.72 26.84
N ALA A 516 -15.54 6.64 26.41
CA ALA A 516 -16.95 6.45 26.69
C ALA A 516 -17.22 6.39 28.20
N ARG A 517 -16.43 5.61 28.96
CA ARG A 517 -16.61 5.51 30.42
C ARG A 517 -16.34 6.81 31.16
N GLU A 518 -15.42 7.63 30.68
CA GLU A 518 -15.12 8.93 31.29
C GLU A 518 -16.25 9.94 31.08
N HIS A 519 -16.90 9.93 29.91
CA HIS A 519 -17.84 10.97 29.49
C HIS A 519 -19.32 10.60 29.64
N LEU A 520 -19.64 9.32 29.87
CA LEU A 520 -21.01 8.87 30.09
C LEU A 520 -21.50 9.18 31.51
N ALA A 521 -22.80 9.44 31.62
CA ALA A 521 -23.48 9.52 32.92
C ALA A 521 -23.42 8.16 33.65
N SER A 522 -23.63 8.16 34.97
CA SER A 522 -23.43 6.95 35.78
C SER A 522 -24.29 5.76 35.33
N GLU A 523 -25.53 6.00 34.90
CA GLU A 523 -26.44 4.94 34.42
C GLU A 523 -25.96 4.35 33.09
N ASP A 524 -25.64 5.20 32.12
CA ASP A 524 -25.13 4.79 30.80
C ASP A 524 -23.78 4.06 30.90
N ARG A 525 -22.91 4.52 31.81
CA ARG A 525 -21.62 3.88 32.09
C ARG A 525 -21.80 2.48 32.67
N GLN A 526 -22.75 2.30 33.60
CA GLN A 526 -23.08 0.97 34.14
C GLN A 526 -23.63 0.05 33.07
N LEU A 527 -24.44 0.57 32.14
CA LEU A 527 -24.94 -0.18 30.99
C LEU A 527 -23.80 -0.61 30.06
N LEU A 528 -22.85 0.28 29.73
CA LEU A 528 -21.66 -0.05 28.94
C LEU A 528 -20.84 -1.17 29.58
N GLU A 529 -20.61 -1.08 30.89
CA GLU A 529 -19.90 -2.11 31.67
C GLU A 529 -20.63 -3.46 31.71
N GLN A 530 -21.96 -3.42 31.78
CA GLN A 530 -22.77 -4.63 31.69
C GLN A 530 -22.62 -5.30 30.31
N ILE A 531 -22.72 -4.52 29.23
CA ILE A 531 -22.55 -5.02 27.86
C ILE A 531 -21.19 -5.68 27.67
N GLY A 532 -20.10 -5.05 28.12
CA GLY A 532 -18.76 -5.64 28.02
C GLY A 532 -18.63 -6.97 28.76
N ARG A 533 -19.26 -7.09 29.95
CA ARG A 533 -19.27 -8.36 30.72
C ARG A 533 -20.09 -9.45 30.01
N GLU A 534 -21.25 -9.10 29.46
CA GLU A 534 -22.12 -10.06 28.77
C GLU A 534 -21.55 -10.51 27.43
N ALA A 535 -20.87 -9.61 26.70
CA ALA A 535 -20.23 -9.92 25.41
C ALA A 535 -19.04 -10.88 25.56
N THR A 536 -18.29 -10.79 26.66
CA THR A 536 -17.14 -11.65 26.96
C THR A 536 -17.53 -12.96 27.66
N ALA A 537 -18.81 -13.16 28.02
CA ALA A 537 -19.26 -14.33 28.75
C ALA A 537 -19.38 -15.58 27.87
N ALA A 538 -18.96 -16.73 28.41
CA ALA A 538 -19.09 -18.01 27.73
C ALA A 538 -20.57 -18.35 27.45
N GLY A 539 -20.95 -18.39 26.18
CA GLY A 539 -22.32 -18.70 25.73
C GLY A 539 -23.09 -17.53 25.12
N ALA A 540 -22.46 -16.38 24.87
CA ALA A 540 -23.07 -15.28 24.15
C ALA A 540 -23.51 -15.70 22.72
N THR A 541 -24.74 -15.35 22.36
CA THR A 541 -25.34 -15.71 21.07
C THR A 541 -25.10 -14.60 20.03
N ALA A 542 -25.11 -14.96 18.74
CA ALA A 542 -24.98 -13.97 17.67
C ALA A 542 -26.04 -12.85 17.73
N SER A 543 -27.26 -13.15 18.19
CA SER A 543 -28.29 -12.13 18.39
C SER A 543 -27.97 -11.20 19.57
N GLY A 544 -27.44 -11.74 20.67
CA GLY A 544 -26.98 -10.95 21.82
C GLY A 544 -25.82 -10.02 21.46
N HIS A 545 -24.89 -10.46 20.62
CA HIS A 545 -23.81 -9.62 20.11
C HIS A 545 -24.33 -8.45 19.26
N SER A 546 -25.28 -8.69 18.36
CA SER A 546 -25.85 -7.62 17.53
C SER A 546 -26.53 -6.53 18.37
N GLU A 547 -27.31 -6.93 19.39
CA GLU A 547 -27.95 -6.00 20.31
C GLU A 547 -26.93 -5.21 21.14
N ALA A 548 -25.92 -5.90 21.70
CA ALA A 548 -24.81 -5.29 22.43
C ALA A 548 -24.08 -4.21 21.60
N ILE A 549 -23.76 -4.52 20.33
CA ILE A 549 -23.08 -3.59 19.42
C ILE A 549 -23.93 -2.35 19.16
N GLN A 550 -25.23 -2.51 18.92
CA GLN A 550 -26.13 -1.39 18.66
C GLN A 550 -26.27 -0.48 19.90
N VAL A 551 -26.38 -1.05 21.09
CA VAL A 551 -26.46 -0.27 22.33
C VAL A 551 -25.13 0.45 22.58
N ALA A 552 -24.00 -0.25 22.44
CA ALA A 552 -22.68 0.35 22.60
C ALA A 552 -22.43 1.49 21.61
N ARG A 553 -22.86 1.36 20.34
CA ARG A 553 -22.77 2.44 19.35
C ARG A 553 -23.53 3.70 19.81
N ARG A 554 -24.76 3.56 20.31
CA ARG A 554 -25.53 4.70 20.85
C ARG A 554 -24.86 5.35 22.05
N LEU A 555 -24.24 4.55 22.92
CA LEU A 555 -23.48 5.05 24.07
C LEU A 555 -22.22 5.79 23.61
N TYR A 556 -21.53 5.30 22.60
CA TYR A 556 -20.36 5.96 22.01
C TYR A 556 -20.73 7.29 21.33
N GLU A 557 -21.86 7.34 20.62
CA GLU A 557 -22.41 8.59 20.09
C GLU A 557 -22.73 9.58 21.21
N LYS A 558 -23.41 9.14 22.28
CA LYS A 558 -23.74 9.99 23.44
C LYS A 558 -22.49 10.52 24.16
N ALA A 559 -21.39 9.77 24.16
CA ALA A 559 -20.11 10.20 24.70
C ALA A 559 -19.35 11.18 23.79
N GLY A 560 -19.81 11.43 22.56
CA GLY A 560 -19.08 12.22 21.56
C GLY A 560 -17.77 11.57 21.13
N LEU A 561 -17.71 10.23 21.18
CA LEU A 561 -16.48 9.45 21.08
C LEU A 561 -15.76 9.61 19.74
N PHE A 562 -16.51 9.57 18.63
CA PHE A 562 -15.92 9.63 17.29
C PHE A 562 -15.22 10.97 17.03
N ALA A 563 -15.80 12.09 17.48
CA ALA A 563 -15.18 13.40 17.37
C ALA A 563 -13.90 13.49 18.23
N ARG A 564 -13.94 12.98 19.47
CA ARG A 564 -12.78 12.98 20.37
C ARG A 564 -11.65 12.10 19.86
N ALA A 565 -11.97 10.92 19.33
CA ALA A 565 -10.99 10.03 18.72
C ALA A 565 -10.36 10.67 17.46
N ALA A 566 -11.15 11.37 16.64
CA ALA A 566 -10.65 12.14 15.51
C ALA A 566 -9.65 13.23 15.93
N ASP A 567 -9.98 13.96 17.00
CA ASP A 567 -9.09 14.99 17.57
C ASP A 567 -7.78 14.38 18.09
N ILE A 568 -7.83 13.20 18.73
CA ILE A 568 -6.64 12.47 19.15
C ILE A 568 -5.78 12.12 17.93
N VAL A 569 -6.35 11.55 16.87
CA VAL A 569 -5.60 11.22 15.64
C VAL A 569 -4.94 12.46 15.03
N ALA A 570 -5.67 13.58 14.96
CA ALA A 570 -5.14 14.84 14.46
C ALA A 570 -3.95 15.33 15.29
N GLN A 571 -4.07 15.31 16.62
CA GLN A 571 -3.00 15.70 17.54
C GLN A 571 -1.78 14.78 17.41
N GLN A 572 -1.98 13.46 17.28
CA GLN A 572 -0.88 12.52 17.06
C GLN A 572 -0.17 12.80 15.73
N ARG A 573 -0.90 13.04 14.64
CA ARG A 573 -0.29 13.39 13.34
C ARG A 573 0.53 14.68 13.43
N GLU A 574 -0.02 15.74 14.03
CA GLU A 574 0.69 17.01 14.23
C GLU A 574 1.97 16.82 15.06
N ALA A 575 1.90 16.04 16.14
CA ALA A 575 3.05 15.75 16.98
C ALA A 575 4.13 14.92 16.26
N ALA A 576 3.74 13.98 15.39
CA ALA A 576 4.65 13.22 14.54
C ALA A 576 5.34 14.14 13.50
N THR A 577 4.59 15.02 12.83
CA THR A 577 5.14 16.03 11.91
C THR A 577 6.13 16.95 12.63
N ALA A 578 5.81 17.41 13.84
CA ALA A 578 6.70 18.24 14.63
C ALA A 578 8.02 17.53 15.00
N ALA A 579 7.98 16.22 15.22
CA ALA A 579 9.18 15.43 15.52
C ALA A 579 10.15 15.34 14.33
N ILE A 580 9.63 15.23 13.10
CA ILE A 580 10.45 15.07 11.88
C ILE A 580 10.88 16.40 11.25
N ASN A 581 10.23 17.51 11.59
CA ASN A 581 10.63 18.86 11.15
C ASN A 581 12.07 19.22 11.57
N ARG A 582 12.59 18.59 12.62
CA ARG A 582 13.97 18.76 13.13
C ARG A 582 14.95 17.72 12.56
N CYS A 583 14.51 16.87 11.63
CA CYS A 583 15.38 15.87 11.01
C CYS A 583 16.51 16.58 10.26
N ARG A 584 17.75 16.19 10.59
CA ARG A 584 18.96 16.77 9.99
C ARG A 584 19.17 16.34 8.52
N TYR A 585 18.52 15.25 8.12
CA TYR A 585 18.73 14.53 6.88
C TYR A 585 17.48 14.68 5.99
N PRO A 586 17.52 15.55 4.94
CA PRO A 586 16.33 15.86 4.14
C PRO A 586 15.67 14.64 3.48
N ARG A 587 16.44 13.69 2.94
CA ARG A 587 15.89 12.47 2.33
C ARG A 587 15.30 11.54 3.38
N LEU A 588 15.94 11.46 4.55
CA LEU A 588 15.37 10.70 5.66
C LEU A 588 14.03 11.31 6.10
N ARG A 589 13.93 12.64 6.17
CA ARG A 589 12.66 13.31 6.46
C ARG A 589 11.58 12.96 5.44
N GLU A 590 11.88 12.95 4.14
CA GLU A 590 10.95 12.53 3.08
C GLU A 590 10.43 11.09 3.31
N VAL A 591 11.32 10.16 3.70
CA VAL A 591 10.90 8.79 4.08
C VAL A 591 9.94 8.80 5.26
N LEU A 592 10.22 9.58 6.30
CA LEU A 592 9.37 9.64 7.49
C LEU A 592 8.02 10.30 7.20
N GLU A 593 7.98 11.34 6.37
CA GLU A 593 6.73 11.96 5.90
C GLU A 593 5.88 10.95 5.13
N PHE A 594 6.49 10.20 4.20
CA PHE A 594 5.80 9.13 3.47
C PHE A 594 5.22 8.05 4.39
N LEU A 595 5.99 7.62 5.39
CA LEU A 595 5.52 6.61 6.37
C LEU A 595 4.39 7.15 7.25
N LEU A 596 4.44 8.42 7.63
CA LEU A 596 3.37 9.09 8.36
C LEU A 596 2.08 9.14 7.53
N ASP A 597 2.16 9.48 6.25
CA ASP A 597 1.00 9.51 5.35
C ASP A 597 0.42 8.12 5.08
N LEU A 598 1.27 7.09 5.05
CA LEU A 598 0.82 5.72 4.89
C LEU A 598 0.08 5.19 6.13
N ALA A 599 0.57 5.52 7.33
CA ALA A 599 0.02 5.04 8.59
C ALA A 599 -1.18 5.87 9.07
N VAL A 600 -1.09 7.20 8.97
CA VAL A 600 -2.08 8.15 9.48
C VAL A 600 -2.40 9.17 8.38
N PRO A 601 -3.20 8.79 7.35
CA PRO A 601 -3.46 9.65 6.19
C PRO A 601 -4.22 10.93 6.58
N GLU A 602 -3.88 12.06 5.95
CA GLU A 602 -4.54 13.34 6.20
C GLU A 602 -6.04 13.31 5.88
N GLN A 603 -6.40 12.68 4.75
CA GLN A 603 -7.80 12.48 4.36
C GLN A 603 -8.61 11.74 5.43
N ALA A 604 -8.00 10.77 6.13
CA ALA A 604 -8.69 10.06 7.19
C ALA A 604 -9.02 10.98 8.38
N VAL A 605 -8.15 11.95 8.68
CA VAL A 605 -8.39 12.96 9.71
C VAL A 605 -9.51 13.92 9.30
N ASP A 606 -9.50 14.35 8.04
CA ASP A 606 -10.51 15.25 7.49
C ASP A 606 -11.89 14.59 7.42
N ASP A 607 -11.97 13.35 6.92
CA ASP A 607 -13.21 12.57 6.84
C ASP A 607 -13.81 12.35 8.25
N LEU A 608 -12.97 12.09 9.25
CA LEU A 608 -13.42 11.93 10.64
C LEU A 608 -13.94 13.23 11.25
N ARG A 609 -13.33 14.38 10.92
CA ARG A 609 -13.81 15.70 11.35
C ARG A 609 -15.14 16.08 10.70
N GLU A 610 -15.29 15.83 9.40
CA GLU A 610 -16.54 16.10 8.68
C GLU A 610 -17.71 15.22 9.17
N ASN A 611 -17.43 13.94 9.47
CA ASN A 611 -18.43 13.03 10.01
C ASN A 611 -18.77 13.32 11.48
N GLY A 612 -17.78 13.71 12.29
CA GLY A 612 -17.99 14.13 13.68
C GLY A 612 -18.90 15.36 13.81
N GLN A 613 -18.80 16.32 12.87
CA GLN A 613 -19.66 17.50 12.83
C GLN A 613 -21.12 17.18 12.47
N LYS A 614 -21.35 16.18 11.59
CA LYS A 614 -22.70 15.74 11.20
C LYS A 614 -23.43 14.96 12.30
N SER A 615 -22.72 14.32 13.22
CA SER A 615 -23.34 13.62 14.38
C SER A 615 -23.68 14.55 15.54
N THR A 616 -23.16 15.77 15.57
CA THR A 616 -23.46 16.80 16.58
C THR A 616 -24.55 17.79 16.16
N SER A 617 -25.01 17.72 14.91
CA SER A 617 -26.14 18.49 14.35
C SER A 617 -27.39 17.64 14.23
#